data_AF-E4PMB3-F1
#
_entry.id   AF-E4PMB3-F1
#
_cell.length_a   1.000
_cell.length_b   1.000
_cell.length_c   1.000
_cell.angle_alpha   90.00
_cell.angle_beta   90.00
_cell.angle_gamma   90.00
#
_symmetry.space_group_name_H-M   'P 1'
#
loop_
_entity.id
_entity.type
_entity.pdbx_description
1 polymer ?
#
loop_
_entity_poly.entity_id
_entity_poly.type
_entity_poly.pdbx_seq_one_letter_code
_entity_poly.pdbx_strand_id
1 'polypeptide(L)'
;MHSSSLRGTDFNITQNGEAIPHADLFSLFQDTDRLGIVVPRRFEGIGAMTLIMAYVTAFYDRYRERGPEFYAYPDFFTFQREAPCADYGMFDIWPNHKNVHVPQDAQQAAEAINGRGVNVLLVPDNDAREVAISPVERESARRNVQQCFAYSGSGTAALSDLVIECRSELLRDYALSVFDSVPADESVLEHRSQWEARLAGDTLRQTFRSLDLDDALRRI
;
A
#
# COMPACT_ATOMS: atom_id res chain seq x y z
N MET A 1 -0.54 -6.78 -17.81
CA MET A 1 -0.14 -6.60 -16.41
C MET A 1 0.52 -7.87 -15.92
N HIS A 2 1.58 -7.74 -15.12
CA HIS A 2 2.20 -8.89 -14.46
C HIS A 2 1.35 -9.42 -13.29
N SER A 3 0.74 -8.51 -12.55
CA SER A 3 -0.09 -8.70 -11.35
C SER A 3 -1.47 -9.31 -11.60
N SER A 4 -2.02 -9.22 -12.82
CA SER A 4 -3.38 -9.70 -13.11
C SER A 4 -3.52 -11.23 -13.08
N SER A 5 -2.41 -11.96 -12.97
CA SER A 5 -2.39 -13.41 -12.76
C SER A 5 -2.76 -13.83 -11.34
N LEU A 6 -2.60 -12.94 -10.34
CA LEU A 6 -2.96 -13.21 -8.95
C LEU A 6 -4.46 -13.43 -8.80
N ARG A 7 -4.83 -14.27 -7.83
CA ARG A 7 -6.21 -14.60 -7.45
C ARG A 7 -6.39 -14.38 -5.95
N GLY A 8 -7.64 -14.14 -5.53
CA GLY A 8 -7.94 -14.01 -4.10
C GLY A 8 -7.48 -15.21 -3.27
N THR A 9 -7.43 -16.40 -3.87
CA THR A 9 -6.91 -17.64 -3.24
C THR A 9 -5.40 -17.67 -3.04
N ASP A 10 -4.64 -16.74 -3.62
CA ASP A 10 -3.20 -16.60 -3.35
C ASP A 10 -2.92 -15.87 -2.01
N PHE A 11 -3.96 -15.35 -1.34
CA PHE A 11 -3.87 -14.61 -0.10
C PHE A 11 -4.62 -15.35 1.02
N ASN A 12 -3.89 -15.69 2.09
CA ASN A 12 -4.51 -16.10 3.35
C ASN A 12 -4.68 -14.85 4.22
N ILE A 13 -5.91 -14.52 4.59
CA ILE A 13 -6.24 -13.30 5.33
C ILE A 13 -6.81 -13.69 6.68
N THR A 14 -6.27 -13.09 7.74
CA THR A 14 -6.80 -13.20 9.09
C THR A 14 -7.13 -11.80 9.60
N GLN A 15 -8.36 -11.57 10.02
CA GLN A 15 -8.81 -10.31 10.62
C GLN A 15 -9.34 -10.58 12.03
N ASN A 16 -8.89 -9.84 13.03
CA ASN A 16 -9.22 -10.02 14.44
C ASN A 16 -9.01 -11.46 14.95
N GLY A 17 -8.02 -12.16 14.39
CA GLY A 17 -7.73 -13.56 14.71
C GLY A 17 -8.61 -14.59 13.98
N GLU A 18 -9.56 -14.16 13.15
CA GLU A 18 -10.42 -15.03 12.36
C GLU A 18 -9.96 -15.06 10.90
N ALA A 19 -9.84 -16.27 10.33
CA ALA A 19 -9.55 -16.43 8.92
C ALA A 19 -10.77 -16.01 8.08
N ILE A 20 -10.56 -15.10 7.13
CA ILE A 20 -11.60 -14.61 6.23
C ILE A 20 -11.20 -14.80 4.75
N PRO A 21 -12.14 -15.11 3.86
CA PRO A 21 -11.91 -15.08 2.43
C PRO A 21 -11.50 -13.68 1.93
N HIS A 22 -10.68 -13.63 0.89
CA HIS A 22 -10.35 -12.39 0.18
C HIS A 22 -11.61 -11.64 -0.30
N ALA A 23 -12.57 -12.35 -0.87
CA ALA A 23 -13.84 -11.77 -1.31
C ALA A 23 -14.63 -11.07 -0.17
N ASP A 24 -14.47 -11.53 1.07
CA ASP A 24 -15.18 -10.95 2.22
C ASP A 24 -14.52 -9.64 2.66
N LEU A 25 -13.18 -9.60 2.71
CA LEU A 25 -12.42 -8.36 2.98
C LEU A 25 -12.74 -7.27 1.95
N PHE A 26 -12.91 -7.64 0.68
CA PHE A 26 -13.16 -6.71 -0.43
C PHE A 26 -14.64 -6.68 -0.88
N SER A 27 -15.57 -7.11 -0.02
CA SER A 27 -17.00 -7.17 -0.35
C SER A 27 -17.59 -5.80 -0.72
N LEU A 28 -17.10 -4.73 -0.11
CA LEU A 28 -17.54 -3.35 -0.38
C LEU A 28 -16.64 -2.60 -1.38
N PHE A 29 -15.48 -3.16 -1.73
CA PHE A 29 -14.54 -2.53 -2.65
C PHE A 29 -15.19 -2.26 -4.01
N GLN A 30 -14.93 -1.11 -4.60
CA GLN A 30 -15.34 -0.75 -5.96
C GLN A 30 -14.10 -0.61 -6.85
N ASP A 31 -14.23 -0.89 -8.16
CA ASP A 31 -13.13 -0.71 -9.10
C ASP A 31 -12.75 0.76 -9.34
N THR A 32 -13.54 1.69 -8.80
CA THR A 32 -13.24 3.13 -8.72
C THR A 32 -12.54 3.54 -7.42
N ASP A 33 -12.40 2.64 -6.44
CA ASP A 33 -11.73 2.94 -5.19
C ASP A 33 -10.25 3.18 -5.41
N ARG A 34 -9.73 4.15 -4.65
CA ARG A 34 -8.36 4.64 -4.79
C ARG A 34 -7.57 4.37 -3.53
N LEU A 35 -6.45 3.69 -3.66
CA LEU A 35 -5.52 3.43 -2.55
C LEU A 35 -4.39 4.46 -2.57
N GLY A 36 -4.07 5.02 -1.42
CA GLY A 36 -2.92 5.89 -1.22
C GLY A 36 -2.03 5.33 -0.12
N ILE A 37 -0.71 5.30 -0.34
CA ILE A 37 0.27 4.94 0.69
C ILE A 37 1.25 6.08 0.93
N VAL A 38 1.38 6.53 2.18
CA VAL A 38 2.40 7.51 2.60
C VAL A 38 3.69 6.77 2.87
N VAL A 39 4.77 7.13 2.18
CA VAL A 39 6.07 6.44 2.20
C VAL A 39 7.17 7.42 2.66
N PRO A 40 7.45 7.51 3.97
CA PRO A 40 8.47 8.41 4.51
C PRO A 40 9.89 8.08 4.04
N ARG A 41 10.25 6.79 4.01
CA ARG A 41 11.54 6.32 3.50
C ARG A 41 11.31 5.49 2.26
N ARG A 42 12.17 5.67 1.26
CA ARG A 42 11.98 5.25 -0.14
C ARG A 42 11.41 3.83 -0.33
N PHE A 43 11.84 2.86 0.47
CA PHE A 43 11.48 1.43 0.32
C PHE A 43 10.43 0.93 1.30
N GLU A 44 9.94 1.77 2.22
CA GLU A 44 9.03 1.33 3.28
C GLU A 44 7.72 0.77 2.72
N GLY A 45 7.26 1.24 1.55
CA GLY A 45 6.01 0.75 0.93
C GLY A 45 6.03 -0.75 0.61
N ILE A 46 7.20 -1.37 0.47
CA ILE A 46 7.33 -2.84 0.31
C ILE A 46 6.75 -3.57 1.53
N GLY A 47 6.84 -2.94 2.71
CA GLY A 47 6.22 -3.38 3.95
C GLY A 47 4.70 -3.51 3.92
N ALA A 48 4.03 -2.98 2.90
CA ALA A 48 2.60 -3.12 2.68
C ALA A 48 2.22 -3.90 1.42
N MET A 49 3.19 -4.54 0.76
CA MET A 49 3.02 -5.21 -0.53
C MET A 49 1.85 -6.19 -0.56
N THR A 50 1.68 -7.05 0.44
CA THR A 50 0.59 -8.04 0.49
C THR A 50 -0.80 -7.39 0.50
N LEU A 51 -1.00 -6.30 1.25
CA LEU A 51 -2.26 -5.58 1.27
C LEU A 51 -2.51 -4.84 -0.04
N ILE A 52 -1.48 -4.15 -0.57
CA ILE A 52 -1.58 -3.47 -1.88
C ILE A 52 -1.95 -4.48 -2.96
N MET A 53 -1.24 -5.62 -3.02
CA MET A 53 -1.49 -6.65 -4.04
C MET A 53 -2.84 -7.36 -3.83
N ALA A 54 -3.34 -7.48 -2.61
CA ALA A 54 -4.69 -7.97 -2.34
C ALA A 54 -5.76 -7.01 -2.91
N TYR A 55 -5.59 -5.68 -2.75
CA TYR A 55 -6.45 -4.67 -3.39
C TYR A 55 -6.34 -4.69 -4.92
N VAL A 56 -5.13 -4.81 -5.47
CA VAL A 56 -4.91 -4.94 -6.92
C VAL A 56 -5.63 -6.18 -7.45
N THR A 57 -5.60 -7.28 -6.71
CA THR A 57 -6.31 -8.51 -7.07
C THR A 57 -7.82 -8.31 -7.05
N ALA A 58 -8.36 -7.64 -6.03
CA ALA A 58 -9.78 -7.29 -5.97
C ALA A 58 -10.23 -6.41 -7.14
N PHE A 59 -9.40 -5.45 -7.55
CA PHE A 59 -9.62 -4.65 -8.76
C PHE A 59 -9.75 -5.52 -10.01
N TYR A 60 -8.80 -6.44 -10.24
CA TYR A 60 -8.86 -7.28 -11.43
C TYR A 60 -9.96 -8.35 -11.38
N ASP A 61 -10.36 -8.82 -10.20
CA ASP A 61 -11.51 -9.71 -10.07
C ASP A 61 -12.78 -9.05 -10.62
N ARG A 62 -13.02 -7.76 -10.31
CA ARG A 62 -14.16 -7.00 -10.86
C ARG A 62 -14.09 -6.78 -12.37
N TYR A 63 -12.88 -6.62 -12.92
CA TYR A 63 -12.73 -6.55 -14.38
C TYR A 63 -12.94 -7.91 -15.06
N ARG A 64 -12.44 -8.99 -14.45
CA ARG A 64 -12.66 -10.37 -14.95
C ARG A 64 -14.13 -10.74 -14.99
N GLU A 65 -14.94 -10.27 -14.04
CA GLU A 65 -16.40 -10.43 -14.05
C GLU A 65 -17.06 -9.80 -15.28
N ARG A 66 -16.46 -8.75 -15.86
CA ARG A 66 -16.99 -8.02 -17.03
C ARG A 66 -16.49 -8.58 -18.36
N GLY A 67 -15.41 -9.38 -18.35
CA GLY A 67 -14.87 -10.03 -19.54
C GLY A 67 -13.39 -10.40 -19.44
N PRO A 68 -12.89 -11.18 -20.41
CA PRO A 68 -11.52 -11.71 -20.37
C PRO A 68 -10.44 -10.68 -20.77
N GLU A 69 -10.81 -9.59 -21.45
CA GLU A 69 -9.87 -8.58 -21.93
C GLU A 69 -10.14 -7.23 -21.25
N PHE A 70 -9.10 -6.68 -20.62
CA PHE A 70 -9.15 -5.34 -20.03
C PHE A 70 -7.77 -4.67 -20.08
N TYR A 71 -7.77 -3.35 -20.25
CA TYR A 71 -6.58 -2.50 -20.27
C TYR A 71 -6.74 -1.36 -19.25
N ALA A 72 -6.95 -1.72 -17.99
CA ALA A 72 -7.19 -0.78 -16.91
C ALA A 72 -6.26 -1.05 -15.73
N TYR A 73 -5.67 -0.01 -15.16
CA TYR A 73 -4.88 -0.09 -13.94
C TYR A 73 -5.65 0.59 -12.80
N PRO A 74 -5.52 0.11 -11.56
CA PRO A 74 -6.12 0.79 -10.43
C PRO A 74 -5.52 2.20 -10.25
N ASP A 75 -6.34 3.13 -9.76
CA ASP A 75 -5.88 4.47 -9.37
C ASP A 75 -5.28 4.44 -7.96
N PHE A 76 -4.13 3.76 -7.85
CA PHE A 76 -3.34 3.65 -6.62
C PHE A 76 -2.12 4.56 -6.67
N PHE A 77 -1.69 5.10 -5.52
CA PHE A 77 -0.69 6.15 -5.44
C PHE A 77 0.30 5.91 -4.30
N THR A 78 1.58 6.21 -4.52
CA THR A 78 2.54 6.43 -3.42
C THR A 78 2.76 7.92 -3.19
N PHE A 79 2.86 8.32 -1.94
CA PHE A 79 3.21 9.67 -1.48
C PHE A 79 4.56 9.60 -0.78
N GLN A 80 5.63 9.75 -1.55
CA GLN A 80 7.01 9.53 -1.13
C GLN A 80 7.67 10.82 -0.68
N ARG A 81 8.39 10.78 0.45
CA ARG A 81 9.09 11.97 0.97
C ARG A 81 10.54 12.11 0.53
N GLU A 82 11.12 11.05 -0.02
CA GLU A 82 12.51 11.03 -0.46
C GLU A 82 12.61 11.19 -1.98
N ALA A 83 13.66 11.90 -2.40
CA ALA A 83 14.04 12.01 -3.81
C ALA A 83 15.33 11.21 -4.09
N PRO A 84 15.47 10.61 -5.28
CA PRO A 84 14.39 10.34 -6.22
C PRO A 84 13.35 9.38 -5.62
N CYS A 85 12.10 9.48 -6.10
CA CYS A 85 11.06 8.50 -5.78
C CYS A 85 11.46 7.12 -6.32
N ALA A 86 11.20 6.06 -5.54
CA ALA A 86 11.23 4.71 -6.06
C ALA A 86 10.01 4.43 -6.95
N ASP A 87 10.18 3.52 -7.88
CA ASP A 87 9.11 3.05 -8.75
C ASP A 87 8.39 1.86 -8.12
N TYR A 88 7.10 2.04 -7.81
CA TYR A 88 6.20 0.99 -7.33
C TYR A 88 5.32 0.41 -8.46
N GLY A 89 5.74 0.55 -9.73
CA GLY A 89 4.96 0.12 -10.90
C GLY A 89 4.61 -1.37 -10.90
N MET A 90 5.45 -2.24 -10.34
CA MET A 90 5.13 -3.67 -10.19
C MET A 90 4.04 -3.94 -9.14
N PHE A 91 3.68 -2.94 -8.33
CA PHE A 91 2.51 -2.99 -7.43
C PHE A 91 1.26 -2.39 -8.10
N ASP A 92 1.29 -2.22 -9.44
CA ASP A 92 0.29 -1.53 -10.24
C ASP A 92 0.00 -0.07 -9.84
N ILE A 93 0.97 0.56 -9.17
CA ILE A 93 1.02 2.02 -9.00
C ILE A 93 1.58 2.60 -10.29
N TRP A 94 0.74 2.57 -11.33
CA TRP A 94 1.10 2.85 -12.71
C TRP A 94 0.09 3.78 -13.40
N PRO A 95 0.53 4.74 -14.23
CA PRO A 95 1.92 5.00 -14.66
C PRO A 95 2.72 5.87 -13.68
N ASN A 96 4.00 6.13 -14.00
CA ASN A 96 4.99 6.75 -13.10
C ASN A 96 4.53 8.03 -12.37
N HIS A 97 3.61 8.82 -12.94
CA HIS A 97 3.08 10.01 -12.26
C HIS A 97 2.24 9.69 -11.01
N LYS A 98 1.93 8.42 -10.76
CA LYS A 98 1.29 7.92 -9.54
C LYS A 98 2.28 7.67 -8.39
N ASN A 99 3.58 7.72 -8.67
CA ASN A 99 4.64 7.78 -7.65
C ASN A 99 4.95 9.25 -7.34
N VAL A 100 4.28 9.79 -6.32
CA VAL A 100 4.20 11.24 -6.06
C VAL A 100 5.21 11.64 -5.01
N HIS A 101 6.12 12.56 -5.35
CA HIS A 101 6.95 13.21 -4.33
C HIS A 101 6.11 14.22 -3.53
N VAL A 102 6.10 14.09 -2.21
CA VAL A 102 5.43 15.03 -1.30
C VAL A 102 6.43 15.61 -0.28
N PRO A 103 6.29 16.89 0.11
CA PRO A 103 7.09 17.47 1.18
C PRO A 103 6.88 16.79 2.54
N GLN A 104 7.76 17.09 3.51
CA GLN A 104 7.63 16.64 4.91
C GLN A 104 6.47 17.32 5.67
N ASP A 105 5.88 18.36 5.06
CA ASP A 105 4.79 19.13 5.61
C ASP A 105 3.46 18.37 5.51
N ALA A 106 2.80 18.16 6.66
CA ALA A 106 1.58 17.37 6.74
C ALA A 106 0.40 17.99 5.98
N GLN A 107 0.34 19.33 5.90
CA GLN A 107 -0.68 20.03 5.13
C GLN A 107 -0.56 19.70 3.63
N GLN A 108 0.63 19.85 3.05
CA GLN A 108 0.86 19.52 1.64
C GLN A 108 0.70 18.02 1.33
N ALA A 109 1.06 17.14 2.27
CA ALA A 109 0.77 15.71 2.13
C ALA A 109 -0.74 15.45 2.09
N ALA A 110 -1.52 16.06 3.00
CA ALA A 110 -2.98 15.95 3.02
C ALA A 110 -3.62 16.49 1.73
N GLU A 111 -3.17 17.64 1.22
CA GLU A 111 -3.63 18.20 -0.06
C GLU A 111 -3.34 17.24 -1.23
N ALA A 112 -2.16 16.61 -1.26
CA ALA A 112 -1.79 15.66 -2.30
C ALA A 112 -2.66 14.39 -2.26
N ILE A 113 -2.96 13.88 -1.07
CA ILE A 113 -3.85 12.74 -0.83
C ILE A 113 -5.29 13.08 -1.26
N ASN A 114 -5.81 14.19 -0.76
CA ASN A 114 -7.17 14.65 -1.04
C ASN A 114 -7.37 14.97 -2.52
N GLY A 115 -6.40 15.64 -3.15
CA GLY A 115 -6.44 15.98 -4.57
C GLY A 115 -6.46 14.76 -5.51
N ARG A 116 -6.15 13.57 -5.01
CA ARG A 116 -6.23 12.29 -5.76
C ARG A 116 -7.45 11.46 -5.42
N GLY A 117 -8.26 11.89 -4.46
CA GLY A 117 -9.52 11.23 -4.08
C GLY A 117 -9.32 9.88 -3.40
N VAL A 118 -8.26 9.71 -2.61
CA VAL A 118 -7.96 8.46 -1.90
C VAL A 118 -9.14 8.00 -1.03
N ASN A 119 -9.50 6.72 -1.14
CA ASN A 119 -10.52 6.03 -0.35
C ASN A 119 -9.93 5.11 0.71
N VAL A 120 -8.77 4.51 0.43
CA VAL A 120 -8.04 3.65 1.36
C VAL A 120 -6.66 4.24 1.60
N LEU A 121 -6.37 4.64 2.84
CA LEU A 121 -5.13 5.31 3.20
C LEU A 121 -4.23 4.39 4.05
N LEU A 122 -3.05 4.09 3.54
CA LEU A 122 -1.99 3.39 4.27
C LEU A 122 -0.99 4.42 4.80
N VAL A 123 -0.74 4.37 6.11
CA VAL A 123 0.23 5.25 6.78
C VAL A 123 1.25 4.42 7.55
N PRO A 124 2.47 4.93 7.78
CA PRO A 124 3.45 4.25 8.60
C PRO A 124 2.95 4.00 10.02
N ASP A 125 3.32 2.88 10.59
CA ASP A 125 3.04 2.51 11.98
C ASP A 125 4.06 3.17 12.92
N ASN A 126 4.05 4.50 12.92
CA ASN A 126 4.83 5.35 13.80
C ASN A 126 3.95 5.99 14.88
N ASP A 127 4.59 6.71 15.80
CA ASP A 127 3.88 7.44 16.84
C ASP A 127 3.04 8.56 16.24
N ALA A 128 1.78 8.63 16.68
CA ALA A 128 0.89 9.74 16.37
C ALA A 128 1.53 11.05 16.83
N ARG A 129 1.54 12.07 15.96
CA ARG A 129 2.01 13.40 16.31
C ARG A 129 0.95 14.45 16.03
N GLU A 130 1.04 15.59 16.70
CA GLU A 130 0.23 16.74 16.35
C GLU A 130 0.65 17.25 14.96
N VAL A 131 -0.33 17.40 14.07
CA VAL A 131 -0.13 17.86 12.71
C VAL A 131 -1.04 19.06 12.42
N ALA A 132 -0.45 20.09 11.82
CA ALA A 132 -1.18 21.24 11.33
C ALA A 132 -1.75 20.93 9.94
N ILE A 133 -2.99 20.44 9.91
CA ILE A 133 -3.79 20.28 8.68
C ILE A 133 -4.94 21.30 8.76
N SER A 134 -5.32 21.92 7.66
CA SER A 134 -6.43 22.86 7.63
C SER A 134 -7.76 22.13 7.90
N PRO A 135 -8.77 22.78 8.50
CA PRO A 135 -10.09 22.16 8.67
C PRO A 135 -10.70 21.70 7.35
N VAL A 136 -10.48 22.43 6.24
CA VAL A 136 -11.00 22.07 4.92
C VAL A 136 -10.39 20.76 4.41
N GLU A 137 -9.08 20.57 4.59
CA GLU A 137 -8.41 19.32 4.19
C GLU A 137 -8.85 18.13 5.07
N ARG A 138 -9.10 18.36 6.37
CA ARG A 138 -9.65 17.31 7.24
C ARG A 138 -11.06 16.88 6.80
N GLU A 139 -11.94 17.84 6.50
CA GLU A 139 -13.28 17.53 6.02
C GLU A 139 -13.28 16.93 4.60
N SER A 140 -12.30 17.26 3.77
CA SER A 140 -12.10 16.57 2.50
C SER A 140 -11.72 15.10 2.70
N ALA A 141 -10.78 14.83 3.61
CA ALA A 141 -10.39 13.47 3.94
C ALA A 141 -11.56 12.67 4.54
N ARG A 142 -12.33 13.25 5.47
CA ARG A 142 -13.50 12.59 6.10
C ARG A 142 -14.57 12.16 5.09
N ARG A 143 -14.75 12.90 4.00
CA ARG A 143 -15.74 12.57 2.97
C ARG A 143 -15.29 11.46 2.02
N ASN A 144 -13.97 11.30 1.83
CA ASN A 144 -13.41 10.43 0.79
C ASN A 144 -12.80 9.15 1.35
N VAL A 145 -12.03 9.25 2.44
CA VAL A 145 -11.29 8.14 3.04
C VAL A 145 -12.24 7.30 3.90
N GLN A 146 -12.40 6.04 3.50
CA GLN A 146 -13.29 5.07 4.12
C GLN A 146 -12.54 4.11 5.04
N GLN A 147 -11.28 3.81 4.72
CA GLN A 147 -10.46 2.85 5.46
C GLN A 147 -9.04 3.39 5.63
N CYS A 148 -8.48 3.17 6.82
CA CYS A 148 -7.10 3.52 7.12
C CYS A 148 -6.37 2.31 7.73
N PHE A 149 -5.13 2.10 7.30
CA PHE A 149 -4.27 1.05 7.84
C PHE A 149 -2.89 1.59 8.21
N ALA A 150 -2.40 1.23 9.39
CA ALA A 150 -1.00 1.36 9.73
C ALA A 150 -0.21 0.19 9.12
N TYR A 151 0.93 0.48 8.50
CA TYR A 151 1.86 -0.52 7.97
C TYR A 151 3.28 -0.24 8.47
N SER A 152 4.12 -1.27 8.51
CA SER A 152 5.54 -1.09 8.86
C SER A 152 6.42 -1.38 7.66
N GLY A 153 7.50 -0.61 7.47
CA GLY A 153 8.51 -0.89 6.44
C GLY A 153 9.19 -2.25 6.59
N SER A 154 9.09 -2.88 7.77
CA SER A 154 9.56 -4.25 7.98
C SER A 154 8.54 -5.34 7.59
N GLY A 155 7.29 -4.95 7.31
CA GLY A 155 6.15 -5.85 7.13
C GLY A 155 5.39 -6.19 8.41
N THR A 156 5.84 -5.77 9.59
CA THR A 156 5.20 -6.13 10.86
C THR A 156 4.75 -4.87 11.62
N ALA A 157 3.45 -4.56 11.56
CA ALA A 157 2.82 -3.51 12.37
C ALA A 157 2.50 -3.99 13.80
N ALA A 158 2.67 -3.09 14.77
CA ALA A 158 2.32 -3.27 16.17
C ALA A 158 0.80 -3.27 16.37
N LEU A 159 0.33 -4.05 17.37
CA LEU A 159 -1.10 -4.18 17.70
C LEU A 159 -1.97 -4.46 16.45
N SER A 160 -1.45 -5.30 15.55
CA SER A 160 -2.09 -5.61 14.28
C SER A 160 -3.35 -6.44 14.48
N ASP A 161 -4.38 -6.07 13.74
CA ASP A 161 -5.68 -6.73 13.68
C ASP A 161 -5.94 -7.36 12.31
N LEU A 162 -5.05 -7.12 11.34
CA LEU A 162 -5.10 -7.70 10.00
C LEU A 162 -3.75 -8.34 9.67
N VAL A 163 -3.78 -9.58 9.24
CA VAL A 163 -2.62 -10.35 8.78
C VAL A 163 -2.91 -10.85 7.38
N ILE A 164 -1.98 -10.61 6.46
CA ILE A 164 -2.06 -11.12 5.09
C ILE A 164 -0.79 -11.91 4.79
N GLU A 165 -1.00 -13.13 4.33
CA GLU A 165 0.05 -14.05 3.92
C GLU A 165 -0.10 -14.38 2.44
N CYS A 166 1.01 -14.38 1.71
CA CYS A 166 1.06 -14.75 0.30
C CYS A 166 2.36 -15.52 0.03
N ARG A 167 2.36 -16.43 -0.96
CA ARG A 167 3.58 -17.15 -1.33
C ARG A 167 4.65 -16.18 -1.79
N SER A 168 5.83 -16.23 -1.20
CA SER A 168 6.91 -15.25 -1.47
C SER A 168 7.32 -15.24 -2.93
N GLU A 169 7.31 -16.39 -3.60
CA GLU A 169 7.66 -16.52 -5.01
C GLU A 169 6.80 -15.65 -5.94
N LEU A 170 5.54 -15.39 -5.57
CA LEU A 170 4.61 -14.60 -6.38
C LEU A 170 4.94 -13.10 -6.35
N LEU A 171 5.55 -12.64 -5.26
CA LEU A 171 5.75 -11.21 -4.97
C LEU A 171 7.23 -10.82 -4.94
N ARG A 172 8.15 -11.78 -5.00
CA ARG A 172 9.60 -11.55 -4.85
C ARG A 172 10.11 -10.54 -5.86
N ASP A 173 9.88 -10.79 -7.15
CA ASP A 173 10.36 -9.90 -8.21
C ASP A 173 9.73 -8.51 -8.13
N TYR A 174 8.54 -8.41 -7.54
CA TYR A 174 7.83 -7.14 -7.41
C TYR A 174 8.53 -6.28 -6.36
N ALA A 175 8.85 -6.86 -5.21
CA ALA A 175 9.63 -6.18 -4.17
C ALA A 175 11.02 -5.78 -4.67
N LEU A 176 11.73 -6.67 -5.38
CA LEU A 176 13.08 -6.40 -5.87
C LEU A 176 13.12 -5.28 -6.92
N SER A 177 12.09 -5.18 -7.77
CA SER A 177 11.99 -4.12 -8.77
C SER A 177 11.96 -2.70 -8.16
N VAL A 178 11.43 -2.56 -6.93
CA VAL A 178 11.41 -1.27 -6.23
C VAL A 178 12.84 -0.82 -5.89
N PHE A 179 13.71 -1.75 -5.51
CA PHE A 179 15.13 -1.45 -5.27
C PHE A 179 15.87 -1.12 -6.57
N ASP A 180 15.56 -1.84 -7.65
CA ASP A 180 16.18 -1.64 -8.97
C ASP A 180 15.82 -0.29 -9.61
N SER A 181 14.77 0.38 -9.10
CA SER A 181 14.29 1.67 -9.61
C SER A 181 15.15 2.87 -9.23
N VAL A 182 16.10 2.71 -8.29
CA VAL A 182 16.98 3.79 -7.85
C VAL A 182 18.45 3.36 -7.89
N PRO A 183 19.40 4.32 -8.00
CA PRO A 183 20.81 3.99 -8.00
C PRO A 183 21.21 3.24 -6.73
N ALA A 184 21.95 2.15 -6.91
CA ALA A 184 22.45 1.37 -5.78
C ALA A 184 23.47 2.18 -4.97
N ASP A 185 23.25 2.25 -3.67
CA ASP A 185 24.21 2.66 -2.65
C ASP A 185 24.24 1.62 -1.52
N GLU A 186 25.13 1.79 -0.55
CA GLU A 186 25.30 0.84 0.56
C GLU A 186 23.99 0.61 1.34
N SER A 187 23.20 1.67 1.56
CA SER A 187 21.91 1.58 2.24
C SER A 187 20.89 0.84 1.38
N VAL A 188 20.83 1.08 0.08
CA VAL A 188 19.95 0.35 -0.85
C VAL A 188 20.28 -1.14 -0.84
N LEU A 189 21.57 -1.49 -0.91
CA LEU A 189 22.03 -2.88 -0.89
C LEU A 189 21.68 -3.57 0.44
N GLU A 190 21.85 -2.88 1.57
CA GLU A 190 21.48 -3.42 2.87
C GLU A 190 19.97 -3.72 2.96
N HIS A 191 19.12 -2.75 2.61
CA HIS A 191 17.66 -2.95 2.63
C HIS A 191 17.24 -4.06 1.67
N ARG A 192 17.86 -4.13 0.49
CA ARG A 192 17.62 -5.21 -0.48
C ARG A 192 17.95 -6.57 0.13
N SER A 193 19.13 -6.74 0.71
CA SER A 193 19.53 -8.02 1.32
C SER A 193 18.61 -8.44 2.48
N GLN A 194 18.13 -7.48 3.28
CA GLN A 194 17.14 -7.75 4.33
C GLN A 194 15.82 -8.29 3.74
N TRP A 195 15.35 -7.71 2.63
CA TRP A 195 14.14 -8.16 1.94
C TRP A 195 14.33 -9.49 1.20
N GLU A 196 15.48 -9.71 0.57
CA GLU A 196 15.84 -11.00 -0.04
C GLU A 196 15.81 -12.12 1.01
N ALA A 197 16.37 -11.88 2.20
CA ALA A 197 16.34 -12.84 3.30
C ALA A 197 14.90 -13.14 3.77
N ARG A 198 14.03 -12.12 3.85
CA ARG A 198 12.61 -12.31 4.20
C ARG A 198 11.85 -13.09 3.13
N LEU A 199 12.08 -12.77 1.87
CA LEU A 199 11.42 -13.40 0.72
C LEU A 199 12.01 -14.78 0.39
N ALA A 200 13.09 -15.20 1.05
CA ALA A 200 13.67 -16.53 0.92
C ALA A 200 12.79 -17.64 1.51
N GLY A 201 11.94 -17.31 2.50
CA GLY A 201 10.94 -18.24 3.03
C GLY A 201 9.78 -18.46 2.05
N ASP A 202 9.02 -19.53 2.24
CA ASP A 202 7.93 -19.92 1.32
C ASP A 202 6.78 -18.91 1.29
N THR A 203 6.52 -18.25 2.43
CA THR A 203 5.39 -17.34 2.61
C THR A 203 5.88 -15.99 3.14
N LEU A 204 5.46 -14.92 2.46
CA LEU A 204 5.58 -13.57 2.96
C LEU A 204 4.36 -13.27 3.83
N ARG A 205 4.60 -12.99 5.10
CA ARG A 205 3.61 -12.55 6.07
C ARG A 205 3.79 -11.07 6.35
N GLN A 206 2.73 -10.29 6.21
CA GLN A 206 2.71 -8.90 6.67
C GLN A 206 1.48 -8.62 7.53
N THR A 207 1.63 -7.68 8.46
CA THR A 207 0.59 -7.32 9.41
C THR A 207 0.29 -5.83 9.35
N PHE A 208 -0.97 -5.52 9.60
CA PHE A 208 -1.55 -4.20 9.49
C PHE A 208 -2.44 -3.94 10.69
N ARG A 209 -2.60 -2.66 11.03
CA ARG A 209 -3.51 -2.22 12.08
C ARG A 209 -4.56 -1.28 11.49
N SER A 210 -5.83 -1.59 11.64
CA SER A 210 -6.90 -0.68 11.26
C SER A 210 -6.82 0.58 12.12
N LEU A 211 -6.95 1.75 11.50
CA LEU A 211 -6.93 3.04 12.18
C LEU A 211 -8.24 3.78 11.92
N ASP A 212 -8.61 4.65 12.86
CA ASP A 212 -9.51 5.75 12.53
C ASP A 212 -8.78 6.81 11.67
N LEU A 213 -9.55 7.61 10.94
CA LEU A 213 -8.97 8.62 10.04
C LEU A 213 -8.16 9.67 10.79
N ASP A 214 -8.59 10.10 11.98
CA ASP A 214 -7.90 11.15 12.73
C ASP A 214 -6.53 10.67 13.21
N ASP A 215 -6.42 9.41 13.62
CA ASP A 215 -5.18 8.76 14.01
C ASP A 215 -4.26 8.53 12.79
N ALA A 216 -4.83 8.18 11.64
CA ALA A 216 -4.07 8.04 10.40
C ALA A 216 -3.48 9.40 9.94
N LEU A 217 -4.28 10.47 9.98
CA LEU A 217 -3.80 11.82 9.63
C LEU A 217 -2.69 12.30 10.56
N ARG A 218 -2.66 11.86 11.83
CA ARG A 218 -1.57 12.19 12.77
C ARG A 218 -0.24 11.49 12.45
N ARG A 219 -0.20 10.56 11.49
CA ARG A 219 0.99 9.79 11.09
C ARG A 219 1.58 10.21 9.75
N ILE A 220 0.91 11.13 9.04
CA ILE A 220 1.36 11.65 7.75
C ILE A 220 2.44 12.72 7.86
#